data_AF-A0A4Y8C7I8-F1
#
_entry.id   AF-A0A4Y8C7I8-F1
#
_cell.length_a   1.000
_cell.length_b   1.000
_cell.length_c   1.000
_cell.angle_alpha   90.00
_cell.angle_beta   90.00
_cell.angle_gamma   90.00
#
_symmetry.space_group_name_H-M   'P 1'
#
loop_
_entity.id
_entity.type
_entity.pdbx_description
1 polymer ?
#
loop_
_entity_poly.entity_id
_entity_poly.type
_entity_poly.pdbx_seq_one_letter_code
_entity_poly.pdbx_strand_id
1 'polypeptide(L)'
;WQDDELIVATSDKKLNEKEFYIDELLEQKWILREAGSGLRDKFLNEIGASSKKLNIFLELDRMAAIKELVLQKKAISIFSKKSIEKELK
;
A
#
# COMPACT_ATOMS: atom_id res chain seq x y z
N TRP A 1 10.83 -20.50 -9.22
CA TRP A 1 10.25 -19.15 -9.18
C TRP A 1 8.90 -19.27 -8.51
N GLN A 2 8.66 -18.53 -7.44
CA GLN A 2 7.45 -18.64 -6.66
C GLN A 2 6.67 -17.36 -6.86
N ASP A 3 5.46 -17.45 -7.40
CA ASP A 3 4.62 -16.29 -7.69
C ASP A 3 4.39 -15.44 -6.43
N ASP A 4 4.38 -14.11 -6.59
CA ASP A 4 4.11 -13.16 -5.52
C ASP A 4 3.08 -12.13 -6.02
N GLU A 5 2.22 -11.69 -5.11
CA GLU A 5 1.10 -10.80 -5.40
C GLU A 5 1.38 -9.42 -4.82
N LEU A 6 1.07 -8.36 -5.57
CA LEU A 6 1.07 -7.01 -5.05
C LEU A 6 -0.30 -6.75 -4.41
N ILE A 7 -0.30 -6.38 -3.14
CA ILE A 7 -1.52 -6.13 -2.38
C ILE A 7 -1.51 -4.73 -1.77
N VAL A 8 -2.70 -4.16 -1.65
CA VAL A 8 -2.96 -2.94 -0.89
C VAL A 8 -3.43 -3.36 0.50
N ALA A 9 -2.83 -2.83 1.56
CA ALA A 9 -3.16 -3.20 2.93
C ALA A 9 -3.34 -1.99 3.83
N THR A 10 -4.24 -2.14 4.81
CA THR A 10 -4.58 -1.14 5.82
C THR A 10 -4.98 -1.82 7.13
N SER A 11 -4.85 -1.11 8.24
CA SER A 11 -5.42 -1.53 9.52
C SER A 11 -6.86 -1.03 9.75
N ASP A 12 -7.39 -0.19 8.84
CA ASP A 12 -8.76 0.30 8.95
C ASP A 12 -9.78 -0.79 8.57
N LYS A 13 -10.39 -1.40 9.58
CA LYS A 13 -11.37 -2.48 9.42
C LYS A 13 -12.60 -2.09 8.58
N LYS A 14 -12.92 -0.79 8.48
CA LYS A 14 -14.04 -0.31 7.65
C LYS A 14 -13.78 -0.54 6.16
N LEU A 15 -12.52 -0.55 5.74
CA LEU A 15 -12.12 -0.80 4.36
C LEU A 15 -12.13 -2.30 4.00
N ASN A 16 -12.51 -3.17 4.94
CA ASN A 16 -12.71 -4.61 4.70
C ASN A 16 -14.19 -4.98 4.49
N GLU A 17 -15.10 -4.00 4.47
CA GLU A 17 -16.54 -4.25 4.37
C GLU A 17 -17.01 -4.53 2.94
N LYS A 18 -16.25 -4.08 1.93
CA LYS A 18 -16.54 -4.26 0.51
C LYS A 18 -15.26 -4.24 -0.33
N GLU A 19 -15.41 -4.56 -1.61
CA GLU A 19 -14.38 -4.29 -2.60
C GLU A 19 -14.38 -2.80 -3.00
N PHE A 20 -13.21 -2.30 -3.38
CA PHE A 20 -13.01 -0.90 -3.79
C PHE A 20 -12.24 -0.87 -5.10
N TYR A 21 -12.62 0.04 -5.98
CA TYR A 21 -11.74 0.49 -7.04
C TYR A 21 -10.62 1.36 -6.46
N ILE A 22 -9.46 1.36 -7.11
CA ILE A 22 -8.29 2.08 -6.58
C ILE A 22 -8.52 3.60 -6.51
N ASP A 23 -9.37 4.13 -7.39
CA ASP A 23 -9.72 5.54 -7.43
C ASP A 23 -10.57 5.98 -6.21
N GLU A 24 -11.37 5.08 -5.62
CA GLU A 24 -12.08 5.30 -4.36
C GLU A 24 -11.13 5.44 -3.16
N LEU A 25 -9.88 4.99 -3.28
CA LEU A 25 -8.89 4.97 -2.19
C LEU A 25 -7.87 6.10 -2.29
N LEU A 26 -7.89 6.93 -3.33
CA LEU A 26 -6.82 7.92 -3.60
C LEU A 26 -6.66 8.96 -2.50
N GLU A 27 -7.76 9.35 -1.84
CA GLU A 27 -7.77 10.36 -0.78
C GLU A 27 -7.29 9.82 0.58
N GLN A 28 -7.18 8.50 0.73
CA GLN A 28 -6.67 7.87 1.95
C GLN A 28 -5.21 8.26 2.21
N LYS A 29 -4.73 8.09 3.44
CA LYS A 29 -3.33 8.38 3.77
C LYS A 29 -2.44 7.28 3.19
N TRP A 30 -1.77 7.56 2.08
CA TRP A 30 -0.84 6.60 1.47
C TRP A 30 0.55 6.74 2.07
N ILE A 31 1.09 5.63 2.58
CA ILE A 31 2.50 5.51 2.94
C ILE A 31 3.12 4.62 1.87
N LEU A 32 4.11 5.16 1.16
CA LEU A 32 4.79 4.44 0.09
C LEU A 32 6.27 4.28 0.41
N ARG A 33 6.92 3.36 -0.30
CA ARG A 33 8.37 3.28 -0.32
C ARG A 33 8.98 4.49 -1.02
N GLU A 34 10.26 4.72 -0.81
CA GLU A 34 11.06 5.70 -1.56
C GLU A 34 10.98 5.47 -3.08
N ALA A 35 11.19 6.53 -3.87
CA ALA A 35 11.27 6.42 -5.32
C ALA A 35 12.42 5.49 -5.75
N GLY A 36 12.23 4.72 -6.82
CA GLY A 36 13.17 3.69 -7.26
C GLY A 36 12.99 2.33 -6.56
N SER A 37 12.02 2.22 -5.66
CA SER A 37 11.55 0.93 -5.16
C SER A 37 10.74 0.21 -6.23
N GLY A 38 11.23 -0.92 -6.73
CA GLY A 38 10.58 -1.67 -7.82
C GLY A 38 9.10 -2.02 -7.58
N LEU A 39 8.70 -2.27 -6.33
CA LEU A 39 7.29 -2.53 -6.00
C LEU A 39 6.41 -1.27 -6.10
N ARG A 40 6.97 -0.11 -5.71
CA ARG A 40 6.29 1.18 -5.84
C ARG A 40 6.12 1.54 -7.30
N ASP A 41 7.20 1.44 -8.07
CA ASP A 41 7.17 1.81 -9.48
C ASP A 41 6.18 0.92 -10.24
N LYS A 42 6.17 -0.39 -9.94
CA LYS A 42 5.16 -1.31 -10.49
C LYS A 42 3.74 -0.87 -10.14
N PHE A 43 3.44 -0.62 -8.87
CA PHE A 43 2.10 -0.17 -8.46
C PHE A 43 1.67 1.13 -9.15
N LEU A 44 2.53 2.16 -9.15
CA LEU A 44 2.22 3.45 -9.75
C LEU A 44 1.97 3.33 -11.27
N ASN A 45 2.70 2.45 -11.95
CA ASN A 45 2.50 2.17 -13.37
C ASN A 45 1.15 1.49 -13.62
N GLU A 46 0.77 0.49 -12.81
CA GLU A 46 -0.49 -0.24 -12.97
C GLU A 46 -1.72 0.66 -12.78
N ILE A 47 -1.67 1.60 -11.83
CA ILE A 47 -2.78 2.53 -11.57
C ILE A 47 -2.77 3.75 -12.52
N GLY A 48 -1.74 3.86 -13.36
CA GLY A 48 -1.63 4.84 -14.44
C GLY A 48 -1.90 6.28 -13.99
N ALA A 49 -2.83 6.96 -14.67
CA ALA A 49 -3.14 8.37 -14.41
C ALA A 49 -3.66 8.65 -12.98
N SER A 50 -4.24 7.64 -12.30
CA SER A 50 -4.72 7.78 -10.92
C SER A 50 -3.58 7.99 -9.93
N SER A 51 -2.36 7.54 -10.24
CA SER A 51 -1.17 7.76 -9.40
C SER A 51 -0.92 9.23 -9.09
N LYS A 52 -1.25 10.13 -10.03
CA LYS A 52 -1.05 11.59 -9.89
C LYS A 52 -1.94 12.22 -8.82
N LYS A 53 -2.97 11.50 -8.37
CA LYS A 53 -3.96 11.95 -7.39
C LYS A 53 -3.78 11.30 -6.02
N LEU A 54 -2.79 10.42 -5.85
CA LEU A 54 -2.54 9.78 -4.56
C LEU A 54 -2.18 10.82 -3.50
N ASN A 55 -2.87 10.76 -2.36
CA ASN A 55 -2.52 11.51 -1.17
C ASN A 55 -1.34 10.84 -0.45
N ILE A 56 -0.12 11.06 -0.97
CA ILE A 56 1.12 10.55 -0.37
C ILE A 56 1.37 11.27 0.95
N PHE A 57 1.06 10.60 2.05
CA PHE A 57 1.22 11.10 3.41
C PHE A 57 2.66 11.00 3.89
N LEU A 58 3.34 9.87 3.60
CA LEU A 58 4.73 9.63 3.96
C LEU A 58 5.44 8.76 2.91
N GLU A 59 6.75 8.97 2.77
CA GLU A 59 7.64 8.12 1.97
C GLU A 59 8.79 7.64 2.85
N LEU A 60 9.02 6.32 2.90
CA LEU A 60 9.99 5.69 3.81
C LEU A 60 10.74 4.57 3.12
N ASP A 61 12.01 4.37 3.48
CA ASP A 61 12.86 3.31 2.92
C ASP A 61 12.65 1.95 3.62
N ARG A 62 12.41 1.98 4.94
CA ARG A 62 12.31 0.79 5.79
C ARG A 62 10.89 0.22 5.84
N MET A 63 10.72 -1.00 5.32
CA MET A 63 9.46 -1.74 5.37
C MET A 63 8.88 -1.90 6.78
N ALA A 64 9.73 -2.13 7.79
CA ALA A 64 9.26 -2.27 9.18
C ALA A 64 8.56 -0.99 9.69
N ALA A 65 9.09 0.19 9.35
CA ALA A 65 8.49 1.47 9.72
C ALA A 65 7.15 1.69 9.01
N ILE A 66 7.06 1.33 7.73
CA ILE A 66 5.81 1.39 6.96
C ILE A 66 4.74 0.52 7.61
N LYS A 67 5.05 -0.74 7.96
CA LYS A 67 4.11 -1.64 8.63
C LYS A 67 3.60 -1.09 9.95
N GLU A 68 4.50 -0.56 10.79
CA GLU A 68 4.13 0.03 12.07
C GLU A 68 3.19 1.23 11.89
N LEU A 69 3.49 2.12 10.94
CA LEU A 69 2.66 3.29 10.69
C LEU A 69 1.31 2.95 10.06
N VAL A 70 1.25 1.96 9.18
CA VAL A 70 -0.02 1.42 8.65
C VAL A 70 -0.90 0.96 9.82
N LEU A 71 -0.35 0.19 10.75
CA LEU A 71 -1.07 -0.27 11.93
C LEU A 71 -1.55 0.88 12.83
N GLN A 72 -0.72 1.89 13.07
CA GLN A 72 -1.01 2.97 14.03
C GLN A 72 -1.85 4.13 13.47
N LYS A 73 -1.76 4.43 12.16
CA LYS A 73 -2.25 5.70 11.59
C LYS A 73 -3.47 5.56 10.69
N LYS A 74 -4.11 4.37 10.64
CA LYS A 74 -5.18 4.05 9.67
C LYS A 74 -4.77 4.47 8.26
N ALA A 75 -3.53 4.14 7.90
CA ALA A 75 -2.96 4.45 6.61
C ALA A 75 -3.07 3.25 5.68
N ILE A 76 -2.84 3.49 4.39
CA ILE A 76 -2.80 2.48 3.35
C ILE A 76 -1.39 2.41 2.81
N SER A 77 -0.92 1.20 2.53
CA SER A 77 0.35 0.97 1.82
C SER A 77 0.20 -0.20 0.87
N ILE A 78 1.18 -0.32 -0.02
CA ILE A 78 1.37 -1.49 -0.87
C ILE A 78 2.43 -2.41 -0.27
N PHE A 79 2.24 -3.71 -0.47
CA PHE A 79 3.17 -4.74 -0.05
C PHE A 79 3.19 -5.86 -1.07
N SER A 80 4.28 -6.63 -1.10
CA SER A 80 4.18 -7.98 -1.63
C SER A 80 3.47 -8.83 -0.58
N LYS A 81 2.58 -9.74 -1.00
CA LYS A 81 1.79 -10.54 -0.07
C LYS A 81 2.67 -11.34 0.88
N LYS A 82 3.74 -11.93 0.35
CA LYS A 82 4.75 -12.65 1.14
C LYS A 82 5.38 -11.80 2.23
N SER A 83 5.59 -10.52 1.96
CA SER A 83 6.22 -9.63 2.91
C SER A 83 5.37 -9.38 4.16
N ILE A 84 4.05 -9.57 4.09
CA ILE A 84 3.12 -9.36 5.22
C ILE A 84 2.31 -10.61 5.60
N GLU A 85 2.75 -11.81 5.21
CA GLU A 85 2.04 -13.06 5.51
C GLU A 85 1.80 -13.30 7.01
N LYS A 86 2.65 -12.76 7.89
CA LYS A 86 2.50 -12.90 9.34
C LYS A 86 1.37 -12.03 9.87
N GLU A 87 1.18 -10.86 9.26
CA GLU A 87 0.16 -9.88 9.63
C GLU A 87 -1.22 -10.21 9.04
N LEU A 88 -1.27 -11.05 8.00
CA LEU A 88 -2.51 -11.54 7.39
C LEU A 88 -3.11 -12.78 8.10
N LYS A 89 -2.43 -13.33 9.11
CA LYS A 89 -2.92 -14.43 9.96
C LYS A 89 -3.66 -13.88 11.18
#